data_AF-A0A7Z0MRY9-F1
#
_entry.id   AF-A0A7Z0MRY9-F1
#
_cell.length_a   1.000
_cell.length_b   1.000
_cell.length_c   1.000
_cell.angle_alpha   90.00
_cell.angle_beta   90.00
_cell.angle_gamma   90.00
#
_symmetry.space_group_name_H-M   'P 1'
#
loop_
_entity.id
_entity.type
_entity.pdbx_description
1 polymer ?
#
loop_
_entity_poly.entity_id
_entity_poly.type
_entity_poly.pdbx_seq_one_letter_code
_entity_poly.pdbx_strand_id
1 'polypeptide(L)' 'MNNWYILPNGNVKHVDGLELQPEKDWLPTTSSIEAFTDAARELGQADALIIKRMMDLAVEGENWLRDNLT' A
#
# COMPACT_ATOMS: atom_id res chain seq x y z
N MET A 1 7.65 -4.27 -24.85
CA MET A 1 7.77 -5.65 -24.34
C MET A 1 7.85 -5.52 -22.84
N ASN A 2 6.94 -6.17 -22.08
CA ASN A 2 6.87 -5.96 -20.64
C ASN A 2 8.03 -6.73 -19.97
N ASN A 3 8.94 -6.01 -19.32
CA ASN A 3 10.12 -6.59 -18.68
C ASN A 3 9.81 -7.25 -17.32
N TRP A 4 8.52 -7.38 -16.99
CA TRP A 4 7.98 -7.92 -15.75
C TRP A 4 7.24 -9.22 -16.02
N TYR A 5 7.46 -10.23 -15.17
CA TYR A 5 6.78 -11.51 -15.24
C TYR A 5 6.34 -11.99 -13.85
N ILE A 6 5.21 -12.70 -13.82
CA ILE A 6 4.65 -13.28 -12.59
C ILE A 6 5.26 -14.66 -12.39
N LEU A 7 5.83 -14.90 -11.21
CA LEU A 7 6.40 -16.18 -10.81
C LEU A 7 5.31 -17.14 -10.31
N PRO A 8 5.55 -18.47 -10.32
CA PRO A 8 4.59 -19.46 -9.83
C PRO A 8 4.16 -19.29 -8.37
N ASN A 9 4.95 -18.58 -7.56
CA ASN A 9 4.65 -18.25 -6.17
C ASN A 9 3.85 -16.94 -6.01
N GLY A 10 3.46 -16.28 -7.11
CA GLY A 10 2.71 -15.02 -7.10
C GLY A 10 3.58 -13.75 -7.05
N ASN A 11 4.90 -13.88 -6.92
CA ASN A 11 5.81 -12.72 -6.96
C ASN A 11 5.91 -12.12 -8.36
N VAL A 12 6.28 -10.85 -8.45
CA VAL A 12 6.53 -10.17 -9.72
C VAL A 12 8.02 -9.90 -9.86
N LYS A 13 8.64 -10.40 -10.93
CA LYS A 13 10.08 -10.26 -11.15
C LYS A 13 10.37 -9.46 -12.40
N HIS A 14 11.34 -8.56 -12.30
CA HIS A 14 11.89 -7.83 -13.42
C HIS A 14 13.16 -8.52 -13.95
N VAL A 15 13.49 -8.30 -15.22
CA VAL A 15 14.67 -8.89 -15.87
C VAL A 15 16.02 -8.46 -15.26
N ASP A 16 16.05 -7.35 -14.53
CA ASP A 16 17.26 -6.89 -13.81
C ASP A 16 17.48 -7.61 -12.47
N GLY A 17 16.56 -8.48 -12.06
CA GLY A 17 16.63 -9.24 -10.83
C GLY A 17 15.82 -8.67 -9.66
N LEU A 18 15.16 -7.51 -9.82
CA LEU A 18 14.20 -7.01 -8.83
C LEU A 18 13.02 -7.98 -8.71
N GLU A 19 12.72 -8.41 -7.49
CA GLU A 19 11.60 -9.30 -7.20
C GLU A 19 10.71 -8.64 -6.14
N LEU A 20 9.48 -8.35 -6.54
CA LEU A 20 8.43 -7.84 -5.68
C LEU A 20 7.59 -9.02 -5.18
N GLN A 21 7.32 -9.02 -3.89
CA GLN A 21 6.37 -9.88 -3.20
C GLN A 21 5.10 -9.05 -2.94
N PRO A 22 4.09 -9.09 -3.82
CA PRO A 22 2.86 -8.32 -3.67
C PRO A 22 2.29 -8.27 -2.26
N GLU A 23 2.21 -9.43 -1.59
CA GLU A 23 1.66 -9.56 -0.24
C GLU A 23 2.46 -8.81 0.85
N LYS A 24 3.73 -8.49 0.59
CA LYS A 24 4.60 -7.77 1.52
C LYS A 24 4.91 -6.36 1.08
N ASP A 25 5.05 -6.15 -0.23
CA ASP A 25 5.56 -4.91 -0.81
C ASP A 25 4.43 -3.95 -1.24
N TRP A 26 3.19 -4.44 -1.40
CA TRP A 26 2.05 -3.58 -1.72
C TRP A 26 1.29 -3.09 -0.49
N LEU A 27 1.45 -3.75 0.65
CA LEU A 27 0.81 -3.36 1.89
C LEU A 27 1.73 -2.42 2.70
N PRO A 28 1.17 -1.46 3.45
CA PRO A 28 1.96 -0.67 4.38
C PRO A 28 2.71 -1.56 5.36
N THR A 29 4.00 -1.31 5.55
CA THR A 29 4.79 -1.98 6.58
C THR A 29 4.34 -1.52 7.97
N THR A 30 4.58 -2.34 8.99
CA THR A 30 4.34 -1.95 10.40
C THR A 30 4.96 -0.59 10.72
N SER A 31 6.22 -0.37 10.31
CA SER A 31 6.93 0.90 10.55
C SER A 31 6.28 2.09 9.84
N SER A 32 5.72 1.90 8.64
CA SER A 32 5.01 2.97 7.92
C SER A 32 3.67 3.30 8.57
N ILE A 33 2.97 2.31 9.10
CA ILE A 33 1.72 2.49 9.85
C ILE A 33 2.01 3.24 11.15
N GLU A 34 3.03 2.81 11.90
CA GLU A 34 3.45 3.47 13.14
C GLU A 34 3.78 4.94 12.90
N ALA A 35 4.65 5.24 11.92
CA ALA A 35 5.02 6.60 11.56
C ALA A 35 3.80 7.46 11.18
N PHE A 36 2.85 6.91 10.43
CA PHE A 36 1.60 7.59 10.11
C PHE A 36 0.76 7.87 11.37
N THR A 37 0.60 6.88 12.25
CA THR A 37 -0.20 7.05 13.48
C THR A 37 0.43 8.07 14.41
N ASP A 38 1.74 8.08 14.56
CA ASP A 38 2.44 8.98 15.46
C ASP A 38 2.33 10.43 14.98
N ALA A 39 2.54 10.67 13.68
CA ALA A 39 2.32 11.99 13.10
C ALA A 39 0.87 12.49 13.29
N ALA A 40 -0.12 11.61 13.18
CA ALA A 40 -1.51 11.98 13.38
C ALA A 40 -1.85 12.25 14.87
N ARG A 41 -1.22 11.51 15.80
CA ARG A 41 -1.31 11.76 17.24
C ARG A 41 -0.66 13.09 17.64
N GLU A 42 0.48 13.43 17.05
CA GLU A 42 1.16 14.72 17.26
C GLU A 42 0.27 15.90 16.83
N LEU A 43 -0.59 15.69 15.83
CA LEU A 43 -1.62 16.65 15.42
C LEU A 43 -2.88 16.65 16.33
N GLY A 44 -2.88 15.86 17.41
CA GLY A 44 -3.97 15.78 18.37
C GLY A 44 -5.17 14.94 17.91
N GLN A 45 -5.02 14.10 16.88
CA GLN A 45 -6.11 13.24 16.43
C GLN A 45 -6.34 12.07 17.40
N ALA A 46 -7.62 11.74 17.63
CA ALA A 46 -7.99 10.55 18.39
C ALA A 46 -7.72 9.28 17.57
N ASP A 47 -7.25 8.20 18.20
CA ASP A 47 -6.92 6.94 17.52
C ASP A 47 -8.06 6.41 16.64
N ALA A 48 -9.32 6.54 17.07
CA ALA A 48 -10.48 6.14 16.28
C ALA A 48 -10.59 6.91 14.94
N LEU A 49 -10.23 8.19 14.91
CA LEU A 49 -10.22 9.01 13.69
C LEU A 49 -9.03 8.67 12.79
N ILE A 50 -7.88 8.31 13.38
CA ILE A 50 -6.69 7.86 12.66
C ILE A 50 -7.01 6.55 11.93
N ILE A 51 -7.61 5.58 12.62
CA ILE A 51 -8.04 4.31 12.04
C ILE A 51 -9.07 4.54 10.94
N LYS A 52 -10.09 5.38 11.19
CA LYS A 52 -11.07 5.76 10.16
C LYS A 52 -10.36 6.32 8.91
N ARG A 53 -9.39 7.22 9.09
CA ARG A 53 -8.66 7.80 7.96
C ARG A 53 -7.88 6.76 7.16
N MET A 54 -7.26 5.79 7.82
CA MET A 54 -6.59 4.68 7.13
C MET A 54 -7.57 3.86 6.27
N MET A 55 -8.77 3.59 6.78
CA MET A 55 -9.81 2.89 6.02
C MET A 55 -10.32 3.74 4.86
N ASP A 56 -10.53 5.04 5.07
CA ASP A 56 -10.94 5.98 4.03
C ASP A 56 -9.89 6.04 2.90
N LEU A 57 -8.59 6.00 3.22
CA LEU A 57 -7.50 5.96 2.23
C LEU A 57 -7.55 4.71 1.35
N ALA A 58 -7.89 3.54 1.91
CA ALA A 58 -8.05 2.32 1.13
C ALA A 58 -9.20 2.46 0.11
N VAL A 59 -10.32 3.05 0.51
CA VAL A 59 -11.47 3.32 -0.36
C VAL A 59 -11.14 4.38 -1.42
N GLU A 60 -10.42 5.44 -1.05
CA GLU A 60 -9.93 6.45 -1.99
C GLU A 60 -9.02 5.81 -3.05
N GLY A 61 -8.15 4.89 -2.65
CA GLY A 61 -7.29 4.12 -3.56
C GLY A 61 -8.09 3.26 -4.55
N GLU A 62 -9.10 2.53 -4.06
CA GLU A 62 -9.99 1.73 -4.92
C GLU A 62 -10.75 2.60 -5.93
N ASN A 63 -11.31 3.72 -5.47
CA ASN A 63 -11.99 4.67 -6.35
C ASN A 63 -11.05 5.24 -7.41
N TRP A 64 -9.82 5.63 -7.03
CA TRP A 64 -8.82 6.10 -7.98
C TRP A 64 -8.49 5.04 -9.04
N LEU A 65 -8.32 3.79 -8.62
CA LEU A 65 -8.04 2.66 -9.51
C LEU A 65 -9.15 2.47 -10.55
N ARG A 66 -10.41 2.48 -10.09
CA ARG A 66 -11.58 2.43 -10.98
C ARG A 66 -11.58 3.62 -11.94
N ASP A 67 -11.31 4.83 -11.47
CA ASP A 67 -11.47 6.01 -12.31
C ASP A 67 -10.33 6.17 -13.34
N ASN A 68 -9.21 5.45 -13.20
CA ASN A 68 -7.99 5.65 -14.02
C ASN A 68 -7.50 4.40 -14.77
N LEU A 69 -7.89 3.19 -14.37
CA LEU A 69 -7.33 1.94 -14.88
C LEU A 69 -8.36 0.95 -15.44
N THR A 70 -9.66 1.31 -15.45
CA THR A 70 -10.71 0.53 -16.16
C THR A 70 -11.12 1.17 -17.46
#